data_AF-A0A0Q5NPP9-F1
#
_entry.id   AF-A0A0Q5NPP9-F1
#
_cell.length_a   1.000
_cell.length_b   1.000
_cell.length_c   1.000
_cell.angle_alpha   90.00
_cell.angle_beta   90.00
_cell.angle_gamma   90.00
#
_symmetry.space_group_name_H-M   'P 1'
#
loop_
_entity.id
_entity.type
_entity.pdbx_description
1 polymer ?
#
loop_
_entity_poly.entity_id
_entity_poly.type
_entity_poly.pdbx_seq_one_letter_code
_entity_poly.pdbx_strand_id
1 'polypeptide(L)' 'MRELRDYAYKVFGNTAKGDRWLLRPSTKLNGVRPIDHLDTPENSNAVYSALDAIAYGFPV' A
#
# COMPACT_ATOMS: atom_id res chain seq x y z
N MET A 1 -3.04 -10.97 -2.61
CA MET A 1 -3.41 -10.52 -1.25
C MET A 1 -2.37 -10.85 -0.17
N ARG A 2 -1.90 -12.10 -0.03
CA ARG A 2 -0.87 -12.45 0.97
C ARG A 2 0.45 -11.71 0.75
N GLU A 3 0.93 -11.69 -0.49
CA GLU A 3 2.19 -11.01 -0.86
C GLU A 3 2.16 -9.50 -0.57
N LEU A 4 1.03 -8.83 -0.80
CA LEU A 4 0.88 -7.41 -0.49
C LEU A 4 0.94 -7.12 1.01
N ARG A 5 0.31 -7.96 1.85
CA ARG A 5 0.37 -7.82 3.31
C ARG A 5 1.77 -8.06 3.84
N ASP A 6 2.46 -9.06 3.28
CA ASP A 6 3.85 -9.33 3.61
C ASP A 6 4.75 -8.16 3.19
N TYR A 7 4.45 -7.52 2.06
CA TYR A 7 5.18 -6.34 1.61
C TYR A 7 4.90 -5.11 2.49
N ALA A 8 3.62 -4.82 2.79
CA ALA A 8 3.26 -3.76 3.73
C ALA A 8 3.90 -3.98 5.11
N TYR A 9 3.97 -5.23 5.59
CA TYR A 9 4.70 -5.57 6.80
C TYR A 9 6.19 -5.18 6.70
N LYS A 10 6.87 -5.51 5.59
CA LYS A 10 8.27 -5.12 5.39
C LYS A 10 8.46 -3.60 5.40
N VAL A 11 7.58 -2.86 4.75
CA VAL A 11 7.64 -1.39 4.67
C VAL A 11 7.40 -0.73 6.03
N PHE A 12 6.42 -1.20 6.79
CA PHE A 12 6.03 -0.58 8.07
C PHE A 12 6.71 -1.20 9.30
N GLY A 13 7.41 -2.33 9.14
CA GLY A 13 8.02 -3.12 10.22
C GLY A 13 7.02 -3.71 11.24
N ASN A 14 5.72 -3.63 10.96
CA ASN A 14 4.66 -4.01 11.89
C ASN A 14 3.38 -4.37 11.13
N THR A 15 2.86 -5.57 11.38
CA THR A 15 1.68 -6.09 10.67
C THR A 15 0.44 -5.25 10.90
N ALA A 16 0.21 -4.78 12.13
CA ALA A 16 -0.94 -3.94 12.45
C ALA A 16 -0.86 -2.56 11.77
N LYS A 17 0.34 -2.01 11.56
CA LYS A 17 0.52 -0.77 10.79
C LYS A 17 0.27 -1.01 9.30
N GLY A 18 0.82 -2.09 8.74
CA GLY A 18 0.59 -2.48 7.35
C GLY A 18 -0.89 -2.71 7.05
N ASP A 19 -1.56 -3.53 7.85
CA ASP A 19 -3.00 -3.78 7.71
C ASP A 19 -3.82 -2.49 7.88
N ARG A 20 -3.46 -1.63 8.85
CA ARG A 20 -4.15 -0.34 9.03
C ARG A 20 -3.99 0.57 7.82
N TRP A 21 -2.80 0.62 7.22
CA TRP A 21 -2.57 1.42 6.01
C TRP A 21 -3.40 0.90 4.84
N LEU A 22 -3.44 -0.42 4.64
CA LEU A 22 -4.24 -1.07 3.60
C LEU A 22 -5.75 -0.75 3.70
N LEU A 23 -6.26 -0.61 4.92
CA LEU A 23 -7.68 -0.38 5.19
C LEU A 23 -8.08 1.10 5.27
N ARG A 24 -7.12 2.04 5.19
CA ARG A 24 -7.39 3.48 5.31
C ARG A 24 -7.22 4.19 3.97
N PRO A 25 -8.02 5.25 3.72
CA PRO A 25 -7.75 6.21 2.66
C PRO A 25 -6.28 6.63 2.65
N SER A 26 -5.61 6.42 1.52
CA SER A 26 -4.22 6.83 1.33
C SER A 26 -4.18 8.08 0.47
N THR A 27 -3.53 9.14 0.95
CA THR A 27 -3.33 10.37 0.16
C THR A 27 -2.50 10.10 -1.11
N LYS A 28 -1.58 9.11 -1.05
CA LYS A 28 -0.80 8.63 -2.20
C LYS A 28 -1.66 7.90 -3.25
N LEU A 29 -2.90 7.55 -2.91
CA LEU A 29 -3.87 6.88 -3.80
C LEU A 29 -5.15 7.72 -3.92
N ASN A 30 -5.02 9.05 -3.97
CA ASN A 30 -6.15 9.98 -4.13
C ASN A 30 -7.28 9.81 -3.10
N GLY A 31 -6.96 9.37 -1.89
CA GLY A 31 -7.93 9.17 -0.81
C GLY A 31 -8.69 7.83 -0.89
N VAL A 32 -8.30 6.93 -1.79
CA VAL A 32 -8.86 5.58 -1.87
C VAL A 32 -8.12 4.64 -0.92
N ARG A 33 -8.81 3.60 -0.43
CA ARG A 33 -8.15 2.56 0.37
C ARG A 33 -7.32 1.67 -0.56
N PRO A 34 -6.07 1.34 -0.20
CA PRO A 34 -5.24 0.44 -1.00
C PRO A 34 -5.92 -0.89 -1.35
N ILE A 35 -6.72 -1.46 -0.44
CA ILE A 35 -7.44 -2.72 -0.72
C ILE A 35 -8.46 -2.62 -1.85
N ASP A 36 -9.00 -1.43 -2.12
CA ASP A 36 -10.01 -1.22 -3.16
C ASP A 36 -9.37 -1.12 -4.55
N HIS A 37 -8.05 -0.88 -4.63
CA HIS A 37 -7.26 -0.82 -5.86
C HIS A 37 -6.67 -2.20 -6.25
N LEU A 38 -7.12 -3.30 -5.66
CA LEU A 38 -6.57 -4.63 -5.96
C LEU A 38 -7.42 -5.43 -6.95
N ASP A 39 -8.39 -4.77 -7.58
CA ASP A 39 -9.32 -5.34 -8.55
C ASP A 39 -8.68 -5.56 -9.93
N THR A 40 -7.79 -4.65 -10.33
CA THR A 40 -7.07 -4.70 -11.61
C THR A 40 -5.55 -4.73 -11.41
N PRO A 41 -4.78 -5.28 -12.37
CA PRO A 41 -3.32 -5.25 -12.33
C PRO A 41 -2.74 -3.83 -12.28
N GLU A 42 -3.34 -2.89 -13.01
CA GLU A 42 -2.90 -1.48 -13.08
C GLU A 42 -3.10 -0.78 -11.73
N ASN A 43 -4.26 -0.96 -11.11
CA ASN A 43 -4.53 -0.43 -9.78
C ASN A 43 -3.61 -1.05 -8.72
N SER A 44 -3.29 -2.34 -8.87
CA SER A 44 -2.37 -3.03 -7.96
C SER A 44 -0.96 -2.43 -8.03
N ASN A 45 -0.47 -2.08 -9.22
CA ASN A 45 0.83 -1.42 -9.39
C ASN A 45 0.88 -0.08 -8.64
N ALA A 46 -0.19 0.71 -8.67
CA ALA A 46 -0.25 1.97 -7.93
C ALA A 46 -0.10 1.76 -6.41
N VAL A 47 -0.68 0.68 -5.87
CA VAL A 47 -0.53 0.31 -4.45
C VAL A 47 0.92 -0.07 -4.12
N TYR A 48 1.57 -0.86 -4.98
CA TYR A 48 2.99 -1.21 -4.80
C TYR A 48 3.89 0.01 -4.90
N SER A 49 3.68 0.89 -5.87
CA SER A 49 4.43 2.15 -5.99
C SER A 49 4.24 3.06 -4.78
N ALA A 50 3.04 3.12 -4.20
CA ALA A 50 2.80 3.86 -2.97
C ALA A 50 3.56 3.26 -1.78
N LEU A 51 3.67 1.94 -1.68
CA LEU A 51 4.49 1.26 -0.68
C LEU A 51 5.98 1.51 -0.88
N ASP A 52 6.48 1.46 -2.12
CA ASP A 52 7.87 1.79 -2.46
C ASP A 52 8.21 3.22 -2.07
N ALA A 53 7.32 4.16 -2.37
CA ALA A 53 7.50 5.56 -2.01
C ALA A 53 7.60 5.78 -0.50
N ILE A 54 6.89 4.98 0.29
CA ILE A 54 7.00 4.99 1.75
C ILE A 54 8.32 4.36 2.20
N ALA A 55 8.70 3.22 1.60
CA ALA A 55 9.89 2.46 1.97
C ALA A 55 11.19 3.23 1.70
N TYR A 56 11.26 3.90 0.56
CA TYR A 56 12.46 4.58 0.08
C TYR A 56 12.42 6.10 0.23
N GLY A 57 11.32 6.65 0.75
CA GLY A 57 11.15 8.09 0.95
C GLY A 57 10.99 8.89 -0.35
N PHE A 58 10.52 8.25 -1.43
CA PHE A 58 10.28 8.96 -2.69
C PHE A 58 9.02 9.84 -2.61
N PRO A 59 9.05 11.04 -3.23
CA PRO A 59 7.83 11.74 -3.57
C PRO A 59 7.05 10.92 -4.61
N VAL A 60 5.76 10.73 -4.34
CA VAL A 60 4.76 10.28 -5.32
C VAL A 60 3.80 11.44 -5.55
#